data_AF-A0A499VBL9-F1
#
_entry.id   AF-A0A499VBL9-F1
#
_cell.length_a   1.000
_cell.length_b   1.000
_cell.length_c   1.000
_cell.angle_alpha   90.00
_cell.angle_beta   90.00
_cell.angle_gamma   90.00
#
_symmetry.space_group_name_H-M   'P 1'
#
loop_
_entity.id
_entity.type
_entity.pdbx_description
1 polymer ?
#
loop_
_entity_poly.entity_id
_entity_poly.type
_entity_poly.pdbx_seq_one_letter_code
_entity_poly.pdbx_strand_id
1 'polypeptide(L)'
;MRTALGVAWLSVYAAALMGAANDVIATRLHVSVNDVTWTVRIGLFVVPVLAFLVTKRLALGLQRRDRDHVLHGRESGVIKRLPHGEYVEIREPLSQARLHALTAHEQYRPLRAAPVPDGDGAMPSRIRRLRGRLSRVLYGPGAQIPKPTAAEYREISGRHRS
;
A
#
# COMPACT_ATOMS: atom_id res chain seq x y z
N MET A 1 -2.41 -0.56 3.25
CA MET A 1 -3.17 0.43 4.06
C MET A 1 -2.45 0.86 5.34
N ARG A 2 -2.00 -0.08 6.19
CA ARG A 2 -1.30 0.25 7.45
C ARG A 2 -0.15 1.24 7.29
N THR A 3 0.73 1.03 6.31
CA THR A 3 1.86 1.94 6.03
C THR A 3 1.41 3.34 5.67
N ALA A 4 0.41 3.49 4.79
CA ALA A 4 -0.12 4.80 4.40
C ALA A 4 -0.77 5.54 5.57
N LEU A 5 -1.49 4.83 6.45
CA LEU A 5 -2.05 5.41 7.68
C LEU A 5 -0.94 5.85 8.65
N GLY A 6 0.11 5.04 8.82
CA GLY A 6 1.26 5.39 9.64
C GLY A 6 1.97 6.64 9.14
N VAL A 7 2.20 6.74 7.83
CA VAL A 7 2.82 7.92 7.21
C VAL A 7 1.92 9.15 7.35
N ALA A 8 0.60 9.01 7.18
CA ALA A 8 -0.33 10.13 7.40
C ALA A 8 -0.26 10.68 8.83
N TRP A 9 -0.21 9.79 9.84
CA TRP A 9 -0.02 10.19 11.24
C TRP A 9 1.33 10.86 11.49
N LEU A 10 2.39 10.33 10.89
CA LEU A 10 3.72 10.95 10.96
C LEU A 10 3.73 12.35 10.34
N SER A 11 2.96 12.56 9.26
CA SER A 11 2.79 13.89 8.65
C SER A 11 2.04 14.86 9.55
N VAL A 12 1.02 14.41 10.29
CA VAL A 12 0.35 15.23 11.32
C VAL A 12 1.36 15.63 12.38
N TYR A 13 2.14 14.67 12.87
CA TYR A 13 3.17 14.92 13.88
C TYR A 13 4.21 15.94 13.40
N ALA A 14 4.71 15.79 12.16
CA ALA A 14 5.64 16.74 11.56
C ALA A 14 5.02 18.14 11.40
N ALA A 15 3.76 18.23 10.98
CA ALA A 15 3.05 19.51 10.88
C ALA A 15 2.86 20.17 12.25
N ALA A 16 2.54 19.41 13.29
CA ALA A 16 2.42 19.90 14.65
C ALA A 16 3.78 20.39 15.20
N LEU A 17 4.88 19.66 14.92
CA LEU A 17 6.22 20.11 15.28
C LEU A 17 6.61 21.42 14.58
N MET A 18 6.29 21.57 13.29
CA MET A 18 6.49 22.84 12.58
C MET A 18 5.66 23.96 13.21
N GLY A 19 4.43 23.67 13.64
CA GLY A 19 3.60 24.61 14.41
C GLY A 19 4.19 25.00 15.76
N ALA A 20 4.87 24.09 16.46
CA ALA A 20 5.58 24.40 17.70
C ALA A 20 6.83 25.27 17.45
N ALA A 21 7.46 25.14 16.29
CA ALA A 21 8.63 25.91 15.87
C ALA A 21 8.26 27.20 15.09
N ASN A 22 7.01 27.67 15.17
CA ASN A 22 6.47 28.77 14.36
C ASN A 22 7.34 30.03 14.36
N ASP A 23 7.72 30.54 15.54
CA ASP A 23 8.49 31.79 15.66
C ASP A 23 9.91 31.66 15.08
N VAL A 24 10.54 30.49 15.25
CA VAL A 24 11.84 30.19 14.65
C VAL A 24 11.74 30.13 13.12
N ILE A 25 10.67 29.53 12.59
CA ILE A 25 10.42 29.47 11.14
C ILE A 25 10.20 30.88 10.60
N ALA A 26 9.36 31.69 11.26
CA ALA A 26 9.07 33.06 10.85
C ALA A 26 10.34 33.93 10.79
N THR A 27 11.17 33.87 11.82
CA THR A 27 12.43 34.65 11.88
C THR A 27 13.48 34.16 10.88
N ARG A 28 13.62 32.85 10.65
CA ARG A 28 14.65 32.31 9.74
C ARG A 28 14.28 32.45 8.27
N LEU A 29 12.98 32.37 7.95
CA LEU A 29 12.47 32.50 6.58
C LEU A 29 12.00 33.92 6.26
N HIS A 30 12.08 34.86 7.21
CA HIS A 30 11.67 36.26 7.05
C HIS A 30 10.21 36.41 6.58
N VAL A 31 9.31 35.56 7.11
CA VAL A 31 7.87 35.56 6.84
C VAL A 31 7.10 35.91 8.10
N SER A 32 5.83 36.33 7.97
CA SER A 32 5.03 36.64 9.15
C SER A 32 4.64 35.37 9.93
N VAL A 33 4.53 35.48 11.25
CA VAL A 33 4.04 34.40 12.13
C VAL A 33 2.61 33.99 11.75
N ASN A 34 1.80 34.94 11.27
CA ASN A 34 0.45 34.67 10.80
C ASN A 34 0.45 33.75 9.57
N ASP A 35 1.34 34.00 8.60
CA ASP A 35 1.43 33.17 7.39
C ASP A 35 1.86 31.75 7.71
N VAL A 36 2.83 31.58 8.60
CA VAL A 36 3.26 30.26 9.07
C VAL A 36 2.13 29.56 9.82
N THR A 37 1.39 30.28 10.67
CA THR A 37 0.23 29.72 11.40
C THR A 37 -0.85 29.22 10.45
N TRP A 38 -1.22 30.01 9.44
CA TRP A 38 -2.20 29.59 8.43
C TRP A 38 -1.71 28.42 7.60
N THR A 39 -0.43 28.41 7.22
CA THR A 39 0.20 27.31 6.50
C THR A 39 0.13 26.01 7.29
N VAL A 40 0.48 26.04 8.58
CA VAL A 40 0.40 24.86 9.46
C VAL A 40 -1.05 24.40 9.64
N ARG A 41 -2.00 25.33 9.82
CA ARG A 41 -3.44 25.00 9.96
C ARG A 41 -3.96 24.26 8.74
N ILE A 42 -3.68 24.75 7.55
CA ILE A 42 -4.07 24.09 6.30
C ILE A 42 -3.31 22.77 6.14
N GLY A 43 -1.99 22.81 6.40
CA GLY A 43 -1.09 21.67 6.28
C GLY A 43 -1.49 20.48 7.15
N LEU A 44 -2.02 20.73 8.35
CA LEU A 44 -2.48 19.70 9.30
C LEU A 44 -3.59 18.82 8.72
N PHE A 45 -4.38 19.33 7.76
CA PHE A 45 -5.42 18.56 7.08
C PHE A 45 -5.00 18.08 5.69
N VAL A 46 -4.33 18.94 4.92
CA VAL A 46 -3.99 18.64 3.52
C VAL A 46 -2.82 17.65 3.42
N VAL A 47 -1.74 17.87 4.19
CA VAL A 47 -0.52 17.06 4.08
C VAL A 47 -0.78 15.58 4.43
N PRO A 48 -1.49 15.22 5.51
CA PRO A 48 -1.76 13.82 5.83
C PRO A 48 -2.58 13.10 4.76
N VAL A 49 -3.56 13.79 4.15
CA VAL A 49 -4.39 13.23 3.08
C VAL A 49 -3.55 12.94 1.84
N LEU A 50 -2.71 13.91 1.44
CA LEU A 50 -1.81 13.72 0.30
C LEU A 50 -0.78 12.62 0.57
N ALA A 51 -0.15 12.63 1.74
CA ALA A 51 0.82 11.62 2.15
C ALA A 51 0.20 10.22 2.12
N PHE A 52 -1.02 10.06 2.66
CA PHE A 52 -1.76 8.81 2.59
C PHE A 52 -1.96 8.33 1.14
N LEU A 53 -2.43 9.21 0.25
CA LEU A 53 -2.72 8.84 -1.15
C LEU A 53 -1.45 8.43 -1.90
N VAL A 54 -0.36 9.20 -1.74
CA VAL A 54 0.93 8.91 -2.36
C VAL A 54 1.51 7.61 -1.83
N THR A 55 1.61 7.45 -0.51
CA THR A 55 2.15 6.22 0.10
C THR A 55 1.31 4.99 -0.27
N LYS A 56 -0.02 5.12 -0.31
CA LYS A 56 -0.90 4.04 -0.76
C LYS A 56 -0.58 3.61 -2.19
N ARG A 57 -0.43 4.57 -3.12
CA ARG A 57 -0.11 4.27 -4.52
C ARG A 57 1.27 3.60 -4.66
N LEU A 58 2.28 4.11 -3.97
CA LEU A 58 3.62 3.54 -3.97
C LEU A 58 3.63 2.10 -3.41
N ALA A 59 3.00 1.88 -2.25
CA ALA A 59 2.93 0.56 -1.63
C ALA A 59 2.21 -0.47 -2.52
N LEU A 60 1.12 -0.07 -3.19
CA LEU A 60 0.43 -0.94 -4.14
C LEU A 60 1.27 -1.20 -5.39
N GLY A 61 2.03 -0.22 -5.87
CA GLY A 61 2.98 -0.39 -6.98
C GLY A 61 4.08 -1.40 -6.65
N LEU A 62 4.65 -1.31 -5.44
CA LEU A 62 5.63 -2.28 -4.95
C LEU A 62 5.03 -3.69 -4.88
N GLN A 63 3.83 -3.85 -4.34
CA GLN A 63 3.16 -5.16 -4.30
C GLN A 63 2.89 -5.76 -5.69
N ARG A 64 2.59 -4.93 -6.70
CA ARG A 64 2.44 -5.40 -8.09
C ARG A 64 3.77 -5.91 -8.63
N ARG A 65 4.84 -5.14 -8.42
CA ARG A 65 6.19 -5.54 -8.84
C ARG A 65 6.64 -6.83 -8.15
N ASP A 66 6.38 -6.97 -6.86
CA ASP A 66 6.68 -8.20 -6.10
C ASP A 66 5.90 -9.39 -6.65
N ARG A 67 4.60 -9.20 -6.97
CA ARG A 67 3.78 -10.22 -7.64
C ARG A 67 4.35 -10.63 -8.99
N ASP A 68 4.76 -9.65 -9.80
CA ASP A 68 5.32 -9.91 -11.13
C ASP A 68 6.65 -10.66 -11.05
N HIS A 69 7.50 -10.35 -10.06
CA HIS A 69 8.71 -11.12 -9.77
C HIS A 69 8.40 -12.56 -9.39
N VAL A 70 7.41 -12.80 -8.52
CA VAL A 70 7.02 -14.16 -8.15
C VAL A 70 6.53 -14.96 -9.36
N LEU A 71 5.74 -14.35 -10.25
CA LEU A 71 5.17 -15.04 -11.40
C LEU A 71 6.16 -15.25 -12.55
N HIS A 72 6.99 -14.26 -12.85
CA HIS A 72 7.81 -14.25 -14.07
C HIS A 72 9.31 -14.40 -13.81
N GLY A 73 9.74 -14.42 -12.55
CA GLY A 73 11.17 -14.43 -12.22
C GLY A 73 11.79 -13.03 -12.18
N ARG A 74 13.10 -13.01 -11.92
CA ARG A 74 13.92 -11.79 -11.97
C ARG A 74 14.48 -11.59 -13.38
N GLU A 75 14.62 -10.32 -13.73
CA GLU A 75 15.36 -9.85 -14.90
C GLU A 75 16.82 -10.33 -14.77
N SER A 76 17.31 -11.12 -15.74
CA SER A 76 18.70 -11.60 -15.74
C SER A 76 19.66 -10.60 -16.40
N GLY A 77 19.13 -9.62 -17.14
CA GLY A 77 19.91 -8.72 -17.99
C GLY A 77 20.44 -9.38 -19.27
N VAL A 78 20.13 -10.66 -19.52
CA VAL A 78 20.52 -11.38 -20.73
C VAL A 78 19.40 -11.28 -21.77
N ILE A 79 19.66 -10.51 -22.83
CA ILE A 79 18.76 -10.39 -23.98
C ILE A 79 19.21 -11.39 -25.05
N LYS A 80 18.34 -12.33 -25.42
CA LYS A 80 18.59 -13.30 -26.49
C LYS A 80 17.76 -12.92 -27.72
N ARG A 81 18.44 -12.83 -28.86
CA ARG A 81 17.78 -12.68 -30.17
C ARG A 81 17.33 -14.06 -30.67
N LEU A 82 16.06 -14.18 -31.00
CA LEU A 82 15.46 -15.37 -31.56
C LEU A 82 15.76 -15.50 -33.07
N PRO A 83 15.66 -16.71 -33.65
CA PRO A 83 15.93 -16.94 -35.07
C PRO A 83 15.07 -16.10 -36.03
N HIS A 84 13.89 -15.68 -35.58
CA HIS A 84 12.92 -14.87 -36.31
C HIS A 84 13.07 -13.36 -36.04
N GLY A 85 14.09 -12.94 -35.30
CA GLY A 85 14.45 -11.53 -35.10
C GLY A 85 13.89 -10.88 -33.83
N GLU A 86 13.01 -11.54 -33.09
CA GLU A 86 12.52 -11.05 -31.80
C GLU A 86 13.60 -11.08 -30.71
N TYR A 87 13.55 -10.12 -29.79
CA TYR A 87 14.44 -10.06 -28.64
C TYR A 87 13.65 -10.44 -27.38
N VAL A 88 14.09 -11.47 -26.67
CA VAL A 88 13.47 -11.91 -25.41
C VAL A 88 14.49 -11.79 -24.30
N GLU A 89 14.07 -11.19 -23.19
CA GLU A 89 14.83 -11.19 -21.96
C GLU A 89 14.60 -12.52 -21.22
N ILE A 90 15.69 -13.24 -20.97
CA ILE A 90 15.61 -14.49 -20.21
C ILE A 90 15.36 -14.11 -18.75
N ARG A 91 14.21 -14.48 -18.18
CA ARG A 91 13.97 -14.29 -16.75
C ARG A 91 14.34 -15.54 -15.98
N GLU A 92 15.12 -15.37 -14.92
CA GLU A 92 15.53 -16.48 -14.06
C GLU A 92 14.54 -16.65 -12.90
N PRO A 93 14.15 -17.89 -12.56
CA PRO A 93 13.27 -18.13 -11.43
C PRO A 93 13.93 -17.66 -10.13
N LEU A 94 13.12 -17.17 -9.19
CA LEU A 94 13.60 -16.86 -7.86
C LEU A 94 13.90 -18.14 -7.08
N SER A 95 14.86 -18.06 -6.15
CA SER A 95 15.08 -19.13 -5.18
C SER A 95 13.86 -19.30 -4.28
N GLN A 96 13.67 -20.52 -3.76
CA GLN A 96 12.56 -20.85 -2.86
C GLN A 96 12.50 -19.91 -1.64
N ALA A 97 13.65 -19.54 -1.07
CA ALA A 97 13.73 -18.60 0.03
C ALA A 97 13.17 -17.20 -0.33
N ARG A 98 13.46 -16.70 -1.54
CA ARG A 98 12.95 -15.40 -2.01
C ARG A 98 11.46 -15.46 -2.35
N LEU A 99 10.99 -16.55 -2.98
CA LEU A 99 9.57 -16.77 -3.21
C LEU A 99 8.80 -16.75 -1.89
N HIS A 100 9.28 -17.51 -0.89
CA HIS A 100 8.68 -17.53 0.44
C HIS A 100 8.65 -16.13 1.08
N ALA A 101 9.75 -15.38 1.04
CA ALA A 101 9.80 -14.03 1.59
C ALA A 101 8.74 -13.08 0.97
N LEU A 102 8.53 -13.18 -0.35
CA LEU A 102 7.54 -12.36 -1.07
C LEU A 102 6.10 -12.82 -0.84
N THR A 103 5.86 -14.09 -0.47
CA THR A 103 4.50 -14.64 -0.31
C THR A 103 4.08 -14.88 1.15
N ALA A 104 4.99 -14.80 2.13
CA ALA A 104 4.71 -15.16 3.53
C ALA A 104 3.84 -14.13 4.28
N HIS A 105 3.61 -12.93 3.73
CA HIS A 105 2.88 -11.86 4.43
C HIS A 105 1.38 -12.16 4.62
N GLU A 106 0.77 -11.84 5.76
CA GLU A 106 -0.69 -12.01 5.92
C GLU A 106 -1.50 -11.09 5.00
N GLN A 107 -2.63 -11.58 4.48
CA GLN A 107 -3.62 -10.76 3.76
C GLN A 107 -4.96 -10.78 4.48
N TYR A 108 -5.23 -9.69 5.19
CA TYR A 108 -6.49 -9.51 5.90
C TYR A 108 -7.64 -9.36 4.91
N ARG A 109 -8.73 -10.08 5.17
CA ARG A 109 -9.99 -9.99 4.42
C ARG A 109 -10.97 -9.06 5.13
N PRO A 110 -11.82 -8.34 4.39
CA PRO A 110 -12.85 -7.52 5.02
C PRO A 110 -13.81 -8.43 5.80
N LEU A 111 -14.30 -7.91 6.92
CA LEU A 111 -15.30 -8.59 7.74
C LEU A 111 -16.51 -8.90 6.86
N ARG A 112 -16.93 -10.17 6.83
CA ARG A 112 -18.24 -10.53 6.28
C ARG A 112 -19.30 -9.81 7.09
N ALA A 113 -20.39 -9.39 6.44
CA ALA A 113 -21.53 -8.83 7.15
C ALA A 113 -21.98 -9.85 8.21
N ALA A 114 -21.83 -9.52 9.48
CA ALA A 114 -22.27 -10.39 10.55
C ALA A 114 -23.80 -10.54 10.47
N PRO A 115 -24.34 -11.75 10.71
CA PRO A 115 -25.77 -11.93 10.95
C PRO A 115 -26.27 -10.98 12.04
N VAL A 116 -27.54 -10.59 11.99
CA VAL A 116 -28.16 -9.79 13.05
C VAL A 116 -28.14 -10.63 14.33
N PRO A 117 -27.51 -10.16 15.43
CA PRO A 117 -27.63 -10.87 16.70
C PRO A 117 -29.04 -10.62 17.23
N ASP A 118 -29.81 -11.68 17.45
CA ASP A 118 -31.07 -11.64 18.20
C ASP A 118 -30.71 -11.60 19.69
N GLY A 119 -30.56 -10.41 20.27
CA GLY A 119 -30.35 -10.27 21.72
C GLY A 119 -29.93 -8.86 22.18
N ASP A 120 -30.21 -8.57 23.47
CA ASP A 120 -30.01 -7.27 24.14
C ASP A 120 -28.55 -6.76 24.22
N GLY A 121 -27.57 -7.58 23.83
CA GLY A 121 -26.15 -7.19 23.73
C GLY A 121 -25.72 -6.70 22.35
N ALA A 122 -26.65 -6.54 21.40
CA ALA A 122 -26.32 -6.21 20.01
C ALA A 122 -25.77 -4.78 19.87
N MET A 123 -24.57 -4.67 19.28
CA MET A 123 -23.96 -3.38 18.94
C MET A 123 -24.93 -2.51 18.11
N PRO A 124 -25.05 -1.19 18.40
CA PRO A 124 -25.99 -0.32 17.69
C PRO A 124 -25.84 -0.44 16.17
N SER A 125 -26.97 -0.54 15.47
CA SER A 125 -27.02 -0.78 14.00
C SER A 125 -26.12 0.20 13.20
N ARG A 126 -26.05 1.46 13.63
CA ARG A 126 -25.20 2.49 13.02
C ARG A 126 -23.70 2.18 13.13
N ILE A 127 -23.23 1.77 14.31
CA ILE A 127 -21.82 1.45 14.55
C ILE A 127 -21.42 0.19 13.78
N ARG A 128 -22.31 -0.81 13.72
CA ARG A 128 -22.10 -2.02 12.90
C ARG A 128 -21.94 -1.69 11.42
N ARG A 129 -22.81 -0.83 10.88
CA ARG A 129 -22.71 -0.35 9.48
C ARG A 129 -21.40 0.40 9.22
N LEU A 130 -20.99 1.27 10.15
CA LEU A 130 -19.73 2.00 10.05
C LEU A 130 -18.52 1.05 10.08
N ARG A 131 -18.48 0.10 11.02
CA ARG A 131 -17.42 -0.92 11.12
C ARG A 131 -17.32 -1.75 9.84
N GLY A 132 -18.47 -2.17 9.27
CA GLY A 132 -18.50 -2.89 8.00
C GLY A 132 -18.01 -2.06 6.81
N ARG A 133 -18.29 -0.75 6.78
CA ARG A 133 -17.76 0.18 5.76
C ARG A 133 -16.25 0.35 5.93
N LEU A 134 -15.76 0.64 7.13
CA LEU A 134 -14.34 0.80 7.42
C LEU A 134 -13.54 -0.46 7.08
N SER A 135 -14.06 -1.63 7.44
CA SER A 135 -13.42 -2.90 7.11
C SER A 135 -13.29 -3.11 5.59
N ARG A 136 -14.32 -2.75 4.82
CA ARG A 136 -14.25 -2.78 3.35
C ARG A 136 -13.28 -1.75 2.78
N VAL A 137 -13.17 -0.56 3.38
CA VAL A 137 -12.20 0.45 2.92
C VAL A 137 -10.75 0.01 3.20
N LEU A 138 -10.51 -0.57 4.39
CA LEU A 138 -9.16 -0.97 4.83
C LEU A 138 -8.68 -2.28 4.21
N TYR A 139 -9.59 -3.22 3.94
CA TYR A 139 -9.25 -4.58 3.53
C TYR A 139 -9.96 -5.05 2.26
N GLY A 140 -10.86 -4.26 1.69
CA GLY A 140 -11.64 -4.64 0.51
C GLY A 140 -10.87 -4.56 -0.82
N PRO A 141 -11.59 -4.69 -1.94
CA PRO A 141 -11.00 -4.68 -3.28
C PRO A 141 -10.15 -3.41 -3.52
N GLY A 142 -8.94 -3.60 -4.02
CA GLY A 142 -7.99 -2.52 -4.28
C GLY A 142 -7.22 -2.02 -3.04
N ALA A 143 -7.43 -2.62 -1.86
CA ALA A 143 -6.65 -2.30 -0.67
C ALA A 143 -5.28 -2.97 -0.62
N GLN A 144 -5.17 -4.13 -1.28
CA GLN A 144 -4.02 -5.02 -1.33
C GLN A 144 -4.02 -5.73 -2.70
N ILE A 145 -2.85 -6.07 -3.22
CA ILE A 145 -2.72 -6.91 -4.42
C ILE A 145 -2.81 -8.38 -4.00
N PRO A 146 -3.69 -9.22 -4.59
CA PRO A 146 -3.81 -10.62 -4.21
C PRO A 146 -2.51 -11.39 -4.48
N LYS A 147 -2.16 -12.31 -3.58
CA LYS A 147 -1.00 -13.17 -3.78
C LYS A 147 -1.20 -14.07 -5.01
N PRO A 148 -0.12 -14.38 -5.74
CA PRO A 148 -0.09 -15.50 -6.69
C PRO A 148 -0.58 -16.80 -6.05
N THR A 149 -1.46 -17.52 -6.74
CA THR A 149 -1.83 -18.88 -6.35
C THR A 149 -0.79 -19.88 -6.85
N ALA A 150 -0.70 -21.04 -6.18
CA ALA A 150 0.19 -22.14 -6.63
C ALA A 150 -0.24 -22.71 -7.99
N ALA A 151 -1.49 -22.50 -8.42
CA ALA A 151 -1.96 -22.83 -9.75
C ALA A 151 -1.40 -21.84 -10.79
N GLU A 152 -1.57 -20.53 -10.57
CA GLU A 152 -1.01 -19.47 -11.43
C GLU A 152 0.51 -19.63 -11.62
N TYR A 153 1.24 -19.91 -10.53
CA TYR A 153 2.69 -20.12 -10.61
C TYR A 153 3.06 -21.35 -11.45
N ARG A 154 2.32 -22.47 -11.32
CA ARG A 154 2.57 -23.70 -12.09
C ARG A 154 2.24 -23.55 -13.57
N GLU A 155 1.18 -22.81 -13.90
CA GLU A 155 0.81 -22.54 -15.29
C GLU A 155 1.90 -21.75 -16.03
N ILE A 156 2.42 -20.69 -15.40
CA ILE A 156 3.46 -19.85 -16.00
C ILE A 156 4.81 -20.59 -16.06
N SER A 157 5.20 -21.29 -14.98
CA SER A 157 6.45 -22.07 -14.97
C SER A 157 6.41 -23.30 -15.89
N GLY A 158 5.24 -23.90 -16.10
CA GLY A 158 5.05 -24.98 -17.08
C GLY A 158 5.22 -24.50 -18.52
N ARG A 159 4.73 -23.30 -18.85
CA ARG A 159 4.87 -22.70 -20.18
C ARG A 159 6.32 -22.37 -20.57
N HIS A 160 7.21 -22.17 -19.61
CA HIS A 160 8.64 -21.94 -19.83
C HIS A 160 9.46 -23.23 -20.07
N ARG A 161 8.90 -24.42 -19.79
CA ARG A 161 9.60 -25.72 -19.93
C ARG A 161 9.24 -26.48 -21.21
N SER A 162 8.21 -26.05 -21.94
CA SER A 162 7.78 -26.60 -23.24
C SER A 162 8.38 -25.80 -24.40
#